data_AF-A0A2H9ZRJ6-F1
#
_entry.id   AF-A0A2H9ZRJ6-F1
#
_cell.length_a   1.000
_cell.length_b   1.000
_cell.length_c   1.000
_cell.angle_alpha   90.00
_cell.angle_beta   90.00
_cell.angle_gamma   90.00
#
_symmetry.space_group_name_H-M   'P 1'
#
loop_
_entity.id
_entity.type
_entity.pdbx_description
1 polymer ?
#
loop_
_entity_poly.entity_id
_entity_poly.type
_entity_poly.pdbx_seq_one_letter_code
_entity_poly.pdbx_strand_id
1 'polypeptide(L)'
;MRATLRVALFCSPLRRYCAAESRRPLMANATPSNEPSSAGAGGVNDDGGPDFSLSAASSMERLFQDFRVQLEESGNIRERIRGVATEMEAALRVMHASILLVHQSVSVPEVLMKAKAQTDVLRDLYGRLAGILRECPGQYYRYHGDWRSETQNAVSLLSFVHWLESASLLTHVEAESKLGLDSSEFGMDTEDYLIGLCFMSNELPRYVVNRVTAGDYDCPRKVLNFLTELHSAFRMLNLRNDFLRKKFDGMKYDLRRVEEVYYDVKIRGLAPVGCIQDQGS
;
A
#
# COMPACT_ATOMS: atom_id res chain seq x y z
N MET A 1 16.64 8.73 11.85
CA MET A 1 16.02 7.56 11.19
C MET A 1 15.50 6.50 12.16
N ARG A 2 16.30 5.95 13.10
CA ARG A 2 15.83 4.93 14.08
C ARG A 2 14.66 5.37 14.96
N ALA A 3 14.58 6.66 15.32
CA ALA A 3 13.45 7.24 16.04
C ALA A 3 12.23 7.50 15.13
N THR A 4 12.48 7.86 13.87
CA THR A 4 11.46 8.25 12.89
C THR A 4 10.56 7.09 12.48
N LEU A 5 11.10 5.88 12.29
CA LEU A 5 10.28 4.69 12.01
C LEU A 5 9.49 4.22 13.25
N ARG A 6 10.06 4.36 14.46
CA ARG A 6 9.33 4.04 15.70
C ARG A 6 8.15 4.98 15.92
N VAL A 7 8.32 6.27 15.65
CA VAL A 7 7.21 7.24 15.74
C VAL A 7 6.17 6.99 14.65
N ALA A 8 6.58 6.64 13.43
CA ALA A 8 5.66 6.34 12.31
C ALA A 8 4.81 5.08 12.55
N LEU A 9 5.34 4.05 13.22
CA LEU A 9 4.62 2.79 13.47
C LEU A 9 3.73 2.81 14.73
N PHE A 10 4.01 3.69 15.70
CA PHE A 10 3.25 3.77 16.95
C PHE A 10 2.11 4.80 16.93
N CYS A 11 1.96 5.58 15.85
CA CYS A 11 0.89 6.57 15.68
C CYS A 11 -0.22 6.16 14.68
N SER A 12 -0.23 4.92 14.18
CA SER A 12 -1.25 4.49 13.20
C SER A 12 -2.61 4.14 13.86
N PRO A 13 -3.77 4.55 13.31
CA PRO A 13 -5.10 4.40 13.93
C PRO A 13 -5.71 2.99 13.87
N LEU A 14 -4.91 1.93 13.74
CA LEU A 14 -5.39 0.53 13.60
C LEU A 14 -6.31 0.08 14.74
N ARG A 15 -6.34 0.78 15.88
CA ARG A 15 -7.25 0.52 17.00
C ARG A 15 -8.70 0.97 16.76
N ARG A 16 -8.98 1.84 15.79
CA ARG A 16 -10.36 2.34 15.53
C ARG A 16 -11.14 1.48 14.54
N TYR A 17 -10.49 0.82 13.58
CA TYR A 17 -11.18 -0.05 12.62
C TYR A 17 -11.73 -1.33 13.27
N CYS A 18 -11.08 -1.89 14.29
CA CYS A 18 -11.63 -3.04 15.04
C CYS A 18 -12.84 -2.69 15.94
N ALA A 19 -13.06 -1.42 16.28
CA ALA A 19 -14.13 -1.05 17.21
C ALA A 19 -15.52 -0.95 16.55
N ALA A 20 -15.59 -0.88 15.22
CA ALA A 20 -16.85 -0.81 14.47
C ALA A 20 -17.51 -2.19 14.23
N GLU A 21 -16.76 -3.29 14.39
CA GLU A 21 -17.26 -4.65 14.10
C GLU A 21 -18.07 -5.28 15.26
N SER A 22 -18.19 -4.62 16.42
CA SER A 22 -18.77 -5.22 17.63
C SER A 22 -20.24 -4.85 17.93
N ARG A 23 -20.99 -4.28 16.98
CA ARG A 23 -22.44 -4.06 17.16
C ARG A 23 -23.26 -4.69 16.04
N ARG A 24 -23.34 -6.02 16.05
CA ARG A 24 -24.51 -6.73 15.51
C ARG A 24 -25.43 -7.11 16.68
N PRO A 25 -26.74 -6.86 16.63
CA PRO A 25 -27.67 -7.45 17.58
C PRO A 25 -27.70 -8.96 17.36
N LEU A 26 -27.38 -9.73 18.40
CA LEU A 26 -27.70 -11.15 18.50
C LEU A 26 -29.22 -11.32 18.34
N MET A 27 -29.65 -11.91 17.23
CA MET A 27 -30.99 -12.48 17.13
C MET A 27 -31.08 -13.64 18.12
N ALA A 28 -31.81 -13.42 19.21
CA ALA A 28 -32.15 -14.43 20.19
C ALA A 28 -33.13 -15.43 19.56
N ASN A 29 -32.70 -16.68 19.37
CA ASN A 29 -33.63 -17.78 19.13
C ASN A 29 -33.91 -18.47 20.47
N ALA A 30 -35.11 -18.21 20.97
CA ALA A 30 -35.70 -18.94 22.08
C ALA A 30 -35.96 -20.39 21.65
N THR A 31 -35.45 -21.34 22.44
CA THR A 31 -35.92 -22.71 22.49
C THR A 31 -37.36 -22.76 23.00
N PRO A 32 -38.19 -23.68 22.49
CA PRO A 32 -39.23 -24.26 23.30
C PRO A 32 -39.01 -25.77 23.43
N SER A 33 -38.76 -26.19 24.66
CA SER A 33 -39.05 -27.53 25.16
C SER A 33 -40.55 -27.68 25.34
N ASN A 34 -41.15 -28.75 24.79
CA ASN A 34 -42.16 -29.58 25.45
C ASN A 34 -42.61 -30.75 24.54
N GLU A 35 -42.42 -31.97 25.03
CA GLU A 35 -43.29 -33.10 24.71
C GLU A 35 -44.62 -32.94 25.47
N PRO A 36 -45.72 -33.58 25.00
CA PRO A 36 -46.08 -34.86 25.62
C PRO A 36 -46.62 -35.92 24.65
N SER A 37 -46.51 -37.19 25.07
CA SER A 37 -47.11 -38.38 24.45
C SER A 37 -48.63 -38.43 24.65
N SER A 38 -49.40 -38.93 23.66
CA SER A 38 -50.38 -40.04 23.80
C SER A 38 -51.23 -40.24 22.53
N ALA A 39 -51.61 -41.50 22.31
CA ALA A 39 -52.34 -42.11 21.19
C ALA A 39 -53.76 -41.57 20.91
N GLY A 40 -54.26 -41.84 19.69
CA GLY A 40 -55.70 -41.82 19.40
C GLY A 40 -56.04 -41.67 17.91
N ALA A 41 -56.67 -42.69 17.34
CA ALA A 41 -57.06 -42.84 15.94
C ALA A 41 -58.12 -41.85 15.44
N GLY A 42 -58.19 -41.67 14.11
CA GLY A 42 -59.46 -41.36 13.44
C GLY A 42 -59.41 -40.28 12.36
N GLY A 43 -59.27 -40.72 11.10
CA GLY A 43 -60.20 -40.41 10.02
C GLY A 43 -60.35 -38.99 9.45
N VAL A 44 -59.91 -38.89 8.19
CA VAL A 44 -60.69 -38.46 7.01
C VAL A 44 -61.03 -36.96 6.83
N ASN A 45 -60.43 -36.42 5.75
CA ASN A 45 -60.90 -35.40 4.78
C ASN A 45 -60.61 -33.91 4.98
N ASP A 46 -59.72 -33.47 4.09
CA ASP A 46 -59.92 -32.43 3.07
C ASP A 46 -59.48 -30.98 3.33
N ASP A 47 -58.81 -30.50 2.28
CA ASP A 47 -58.54 -29.13 1.84
C ASP A 47 -57.52 -28.22 2.57
N GLY A 48 -56.54 -27.75 1.78
CA GLY A 48 -55.71 -26.57 2.10
C GLY A 48 -54.22 -26.82 2.39
N GLY A 49 -53.42 -27.22 1.38
CA GLY A 49 -51.96 -27.25 1.55
C GLY A 49 -51.11 -27.13 0.29
N PRO A 50 -51.03 -25.94 -0.35
CA PRO A 50 -49.87 -25.58 -1.18
C PRO A 50 -49.05 -24.38 -0.64
N ASP A 51 -49.53 -23.64 0.37
CA ASP A 51 -49.00 -22.29 0.62
C ASP A 51 -47.63 -22.22 1.32
N PHE A 52 -47.24 -23.23 2.09
CA PHE A 52 -45.99 -23.14 2.86
C PHE A 52 -44.73 -23.27 1.98
N SER A 53 -44.78 -24.09 0.92
CA SER A 53 -43.64 -24.25 -0.01
C SER A 53 -43.52 -23.09 -1.01
N LEU A 54 -44.65 -22.53 -1.45
CA LEU A 54 -44.71 -21.33 -2.28
C LEU A 54 -44.23 -20.07 -1.53
N SER A 55 -44.55 -19.96 -0.24
CA SER A 55 -44.05 -18.89 0.64
C SER A 55 -42.53 -18.98 0.85
N ALA A 56 -42.00 -20.19 1.06
CA ALA A 56 -40.54 -20.40 1.17
C ALA A 56 -39.81 -20.14 -0.16
N ALA A 57 -40.37 -20.57 -1.29
CA ALA A 57 -39.82 -20.31 -2.62
C ALA A 57 -39.81 -18.82 -2.96
N SER A 58 -40.89 -18.09 -2.69
CA SER A 58 -40.95 -16.64 -2.88
C SER A 58 -40.04 -15.86 -1.91
N SER A 59 -39.82 -16.39 -0.70
CA SER A 59 -38.83 -15.82 0.24
C SER A 59 -37.39 -16.03 -0.22
N MET A 60 -37.07 -17.21 -0.76
CA MET A 60 -35.75 -17.48 -1.36
C MET A 60 -35.51 -16.63 -2.61
N GLU A 61 -36.51 -16.49 -3.48
CA GLU A 61 -36.41 -15.65 -4.69
C GLU A 61 -36.10 -14.19 -4.34
N ARG A 62 -36.75 -13.64 -3.29
CA ARG A 62 -36.44 -12.30 -2.78
C ARG A 62 -35.01 -12.19 -2.28
N LEU A 63 -34.52 -13.18 -1.52
CA LEU A 63 -33.13 -13.19 -1.04
C LEU A 63 -32.12 -13.22 -2.21
N PHE A 64 -32.37 -14.02 -3.24
CA PHE A 64 -31.52 -14.03 -4.43
C PHE A 64 -31.56 -12.70 -5.17
N GLN A 65 -32.73 -12.07 -5.27
CA GLN A 65 -32.86 -10.76 -5.91
C GLN A 65 -32.12 -9.68 -5.13
N ASP A 66 -32.20 -9.68 -3.80
CA ASP A 66 -31.44 -8.76 -2.95
C ASP A 66 -29.93 -8.96 -3.10
N PHE A 67 -29.46 -10.21 -3.13
CA PHE A 67 -28.04 -10.51 -3.37
C PHE A 67 -27.57 -10.06 -4.75
N ARG A 68 -28.42 -10.19 -5.78
CA ARG A 68 -28.11 -9.69 -7.13
C ARG A 68 -27.89 -8.18 -7.12
N VAL A 69 -28.79 -7.43 -6.52
CA VAL A 69 -28.67 -5.96 -6.41
C VAL A 69 -27.39 -5.58 -5.68
N GLN A 70 -27.08 -6.22 -4.54
CA GLN A 70 -25.85 -5.95 -3.80
C GLN A 70 -24.57 -6.27 -4.61
N LEU A 71 -24.58 -7.33 -5.42
CA LEU A 71 -23.47 -7.68 -6.30
C LEU A 71 -23.29 -6.67 -7.43
N GLU A 72 -24.38 -6.21 -8.03
CA GLU A 72 -24.38 -5.18 -9.08
C GLU A 72 -23.83 -3.85 -8.55
N GLU A 73 -24.29 -3.40 -7.38
CA GLU A 73 -23.77 -2.20 -6.70
C GLU A 73 -22.28 -2.34 -6.38
N SER A 74 -21.87 -3.48 -5.79
CA SER A 74 -20.47 -3.76 -5.52
C SER A 74 -19.64 -3.84 -6.80
N GLY A 75 -20.22 -4.26 -7.92
CA GLY A 75 -19.59 -4.29 -9.23
C GLY A 75 -19.37 -2.87 -9.78
N ASN A 76 -20.38 -2.01 -9.68
CA ASN A 76 -20.30 -0.61 -10.09
C ASN A 76 -19.19 0.14 -9.33
N ILE A 77 -19.09 -0.07 -8.01
CA ILE A 77 -18.04 0.52 -7.18
C ILE A 77 -16.65 0.06 -7.66
N ARG A 78 -16.45 -1.25 -7.91
CA ARG A 78 -15.17 -1.76 -8.43
C ARG A 78 -14.80 -1.15 -9.76
N GLU A 79 -15.76 -1.00 -10.68
CA GLU A 79 -15.50 -0.42 -12.00
C GLU A 79 -15.03 1.03 -11.88
N ARG A 80 -15.70 1.84 -11.04
CA ARG A 80 -15.29 3.22 -10.77
C ARG A 80 -13.90 3.30 -10.15
N ILE A 81 -13.59 2.42 -9.20
CA ILE A 81 -12.28 2.34 -8.55
C ILE A 81 -11.19 1.98 -9.57
N ARG A 82 -11.42 0.97 -10.43
CA ARG A 82 -10.47 0.56 -11.47
C ARG A 82 -10.26 1.63 -12.53
N GLY A 83 -11.30 2.40 -12.85
CA GLY A 83 -11.17 3.59 -13.68
C GLY A 83 -10.15 4.57 -13.09
N VAL A 84 -10.29 4.92 -11.81
CA VAL A 84 -9.33 5.79 -11.12
C VAL A 84 -7.93 5.16 -11.05
N ALA A 85 -7.82 3.86 -10.73
CA ALA A 85 -6.54 3.16 -10.67
C ALA A 85 -5.80 3.16 -12.02
N THR A 86 -6.53 3.03 -13.13
CA THR A 86 -5.96 3.11 -14.50
C THR A 86 -5.42 4.52 -14.79
N GLU A 87 -6.13 5.56 -14.37
CA GLU A 87 -5.64 6.94 -14.47
C GLU A 87 -4.39 7.17 -13.59
N MET A 88 -4.36 6.59 -12.38
CA MET A 88 -3.18 6.61 -11.51
C MET A 88 -1.99 5.92 -12.17
N GLU A 89 -2.18 4.74 -12.75
CA GLU A 89 -1.14 4.02 -13.49
C GLU A 89 -0.56 4.87 -14.63
N ALA A 90 -1.41 5.58 -15.37
CA ALA A 90 -0.96 6.50 -16.43
C ALA A 90 -0.11 7.64 -15.88
N ALA A 91 -0.54 8.31 -14.80
CA ALA A 91 0.22 9.38 -14.15
C ALA A 91 1.57 8.86 -13.60
N LEU A 92 1.57 7.67 -12.98
CA LEU A 92 2.77 7.01 -12.47
C LEU A 92 3.75 6.66 -13.58
N ARG A 93 3.29 6.21 -14.75
CA ARG A 93 4.15 5.95 -15.91
C ARG A 93 4.84 7.22 -16.40
N VAL A 94 4.13 8.34 -16.45
CA VAL A 94 4.71 9.65 -16.83
C VAL A 94 5.73 10.13 -15.79
N MET A 95 5.40 10.00 -14.51
CA MET A 95 6.30 10.33 -13.41
C MET A 95 7.58 9.49 -13.45
N HIS A 96 7.44 8.17 -13.63
CA HIS A 96 8.56 7.25 -13.73
C HIS A 96 9.46 7.57 -14.93
N ALA A 97 8.88 7.83 -16.10
CA ALA A 97 9.64 8.26 -17.28
C ALA A 97 10.44 9.55 -17.03
N SER A 98 9.87 10.49 -16.29
CA SER A 98 10.56 11.73 -15.89
C SER A 98 11.72 11.46 -14.93
N ILE A 99 11.53 10.56 -13.97
CA ILE A 99 12.55 10.18 -12.98
C ILE A 99 13.72 9.42 -13.63
N LEU A 100 13.46 8.59 -14.64
CA LEU A 100 14.52 7.87 -15.36
C LEU A 100 15.54 8.81 -16.04
N LEU A 101 15.17 10.06 -16.31
CA LEU A 101 16.07 11.06 -16.88
C LEU A 101 17.23 11.42 -15.94
N VAL A 102 17.11 11.16 -14.64
CA VAL A 102 18.20 11.32 -13.66
C VAL A 102 19.42 10.47 -14.05
N HIS A 103 19.22 9.40 -14.82
CA HIS A 103 20.28 8.55 -15.35
C HIS A 103 20.94 9.08 -16.64
N GLN A 104 20.33 10.08 -17.30
CA GLN A 104 20.70 10.55 -18.65
C GLN A 104 21.21 12.01 -18.63
N SER A 105 22.01 12.36 -17.62
CA SER A 105 22.63 13.70 -17.46
C SER A 105 21.68 14.90 -17.36
N VAL A 106 20.37 14.68 -17.22
CA VAL A 106 19.40 15.75 -16.96
C VAL A 106 19.57 16.28 -15.54
N SER A 107 19.38 17.60 -15.37
CA SER A 107 19.50 18.23 -14.06
C SER A 107 18.42 17.72 -13.10
N VAL A 108 18.81 17.43 -11.85
CA VAL A 108 17.87 16.99 -10.80
C VAL A 108 16.69 17.97 -10.62
N PRO A 109 16.88 19.31 -10.59
CA PRO A 109 15.77 20.25 -10.43
C PRO A 109 14.66 20.12 -11.50
N GLU A 110 15.03 19.85 -12.76
CA GLU A 110 14.05 19.65 -13.82
C GLU A 110 13.21 18.38 -13.61
N VAL A 111 13.86 17.30 -13.17
CA VAL A 111 13.18 16.05 -12.84
C VAL A 111 12.21 16.26 -11.67
N LEU A 112 12.65 16.95 -10.62
CA LEU A 112 11.82 17.25 -9.45
C LEU A 112 10.58 18.07 -9.82
N MET A 113 10.72 19.04 -10.72
CA MET A 113 9.61 19.84 -11.22
C MET A 113 8.57 18.97 -11.94
N LYS A 114 9.00 18.10 -12.85
CA LYS A 114 8.12 17.17 -13.58
C LYS A 114 7.44 16.17 -12.63
N ALA A 115 8.18 15.65 -11.65
CA ALA A 115 7.65 14.75 -10.64
C ALA A 115 6.61 15.43 -9.74
N LYS A 116 6.84 16.69 -9.35
CA LYS A 116 5.89 17.48 -8.55
C LYS A 116 4.56 17.68 -9.28
N ALA A 117 4.60 18.00 -10.57
CA ALA A 117 3.38 18.13 -11.37
C ALA A 117 2.54 16.84 -11.38
N GLN A 118 3.19 15.68 -11.51
CA GLN A 118 2.48 14.39 -11.42
C GLN A 118 2.02 14.04 -10.01
N THR A 119 2.72 14.52 -8.97
CA THR A 119 2.29 14.37 -7.58
C THR A 119 0.96 15.08 -7.33
N ASP A 120 0.78 16.29 -7.90
CA ASP A 120 -0.49 17.02 -7.80
C ASP A 120 -1.64 16.25 -8.50
N VAL A 121 -1.38 15.65 -9.67
CA VAL A 121 -2.36 14.79 -10.36
C VAL A 121 -2.74 13.58 -9.51
N LEU A 122 -1.75 12.91 -8.91
CA LEU A 122 -1.99 11.77 -8.03
C LEU A 122 -2.81 12.16 -6.79
N ARG A 123 -2.56 13.33 -6.20
CA ARG A 123 -3.36 13.86 -5.09
C ARG A 123 -4.83 13.98 -5.48
N ASP A 124 -5.13 14.54 -6.65
CA ASP A 124 -6.51 14.71 -7.11
C ASP A 124 -7.19 13.34 -7.37
N LEU A 125 -6.45 12.37 -7.91
CA LEU A 125 -6.92 11.00 -8.13
C LEU A 125 -7.21 10.27 -6.81
N TYR A 126 -6.34 10.40 -5.81
CA TYR A 126 -6.61 9.88 -4.46
C TYR A 126 -7.81 10.57 -3.81
N GLY A 127 -8.00 11.87 -4.02
CA GLY A 127 -9.20 12.59 -3.58
C GLY A 127 -10.49 12.03 -4.19
N ARG A 128 -10.47 11.69 -5.49
CA ARG A 128 -11.58 11.00 -6.17
C ARG A 128 -11.81 9.60 -5.62
N LEU A 129 -10.74 8.84 -5.40
CA LEU A 129 -10.81 7.49 -4.82
C LEU A 129 -11.42 7.52 -3.40
N ALA A 130 -10.98 8.46 -2.57
CA ALA A 130 -11.57 8.71 -1.25
C ALA A 130 -13.06 9.06 -1.36
N GLY A 131 -13.45 9.87 -2.36
CA GLY A 131 -14.84 10.16 -2.68
C GLY A 131 -15.70 8.92 -2.92
N ILE A 132 -15.21 7.98 -3.73
CA ILE A 132 -15.91 6.71 -3.99
C ILE A 132 -16.04 5.89 -2.69
N LEU A 133 -14.99 5.84 -1.88
CA LEU A 133 -14.97 5.02 -0.66
C LEU A 133 -15.84 5.58 0.48
N ARG A 134 -16.12 6.89 0.49
CA ARG A 134 -17.11 7.47 1.42
C ARG A 134 -18.51 6.94 1.19
N GLU A 135 -18.84 6.51 -0.02
CA GLU A 135 -20.13 5.87 -0.33
C GLU A 135 -20.24 4.45 0.29
N CYS A 136 -19.11 3.83 0.63
CA CYS A 136 -19.05 2.49 1.22
C CYS A 136 -18.18 2.43 2.49
N PRO A 137 -18.60 3.08 3.59
CA PRO A 137 -17.81 3.19 4.81
C PRO A 137 -17.48 1.80 5.39
N GLY A 138 -16.24 1.65 5.88
CA GLY A 138 -15.74 0.39 6.46
C GLY A 138 -15.31 -0.67 5.43
N GLN A 139 -15.48 -0.43 4.13
CA GLN A 139 -15.14 -1.40 3.08
C GLN A 139 -13.78 -1.16 2.41
N TYR A 140 -12.89 -0.35 3.01
CA TYR A 140 -11.56 -0.04 2.47
C TYR A 140 -10.83 -1.30 1.97
N TYR A 141 -10.64 -2.29 2.85
CA TYR A 141 -9.88 -3.51 2.54
C TYR A 141 -10.59 -4.45 1.55
N ARG A 142 -11.90 -4.32 1.35
CA ARG A 142 -12.65 -5.12 0.36
C ARG A 142 -12.26 -4.76 -1.07
N TYR A 143 -11.96 -3.48 -1.30
CA TYR A 143 -11.64 -2.92 -2.61
C TYR A 143 -10.15 -2.58 -2.77
N HIS A 144 -9.40 -2.48 -1.67
CA HIS A 144 -7.99 -2.07 -1.64
C HIS A 144 -7.09 -2.71 -2.70
N GLY A 145 -7.30 -4.00 -2.99
CA GLY A 145 -6.54 -4.72 -4.01
C GLY A 145 -6.63 -4.11 -5.41
N ASP A 146 -7.67 -3.34 -5.73
CA ASP A 146 -7.87 -2.72 -7.05
C ASP A 146 -6.98 -1.47 -7.29
N TRP A 147 -6.35 -0.87 -6.25
CA TRP A 147 -5.42 0.29 -6.38
C TRP A 147 -4.09 0.11 -5.61
N ARG A 148 -3.88 -1.07 -5.03
CA ARG A 148 -2.75 -1.39 -4.17
C ARG A 148 -1.41 -1.24 -4.91
N SER A 149 -1.32 -1.76 -6.13
CA SER A 149 -0.10 -1.69 -6.94
C SER A 149 0.31 -0.26 -7.25
N GLU A 150 -0.67 0.59 -7.53
CA GLU A 150 -0.51 2.00 -7.87
C GLU A 150 0.02 2.76 -6.66
N THR A 151 -0.49 2.43 -5.46
CA THR A 151 0.00 3.02 -4.20
C THR A 151 1.44 2.62 -3.90
N GLN A 152 1.80 1.35 -4.05
CA GLN A 152 3.17 0.88 -3.86
C GLN A 152 4.14 1.57 -4.84
N ASN A 153 3.73 1.72 -6.10
CA ASN A 153 4.50 2.44 -7.12
C ASN A 153 4.60 3.94 -6.82
N ALA A 154 3.51 4.58 -6.39
CA ALA A 154 3.50 6.00 -6.01
C ALA A 154 4.49 6.27 -4.88
N VAL A 155 4.45 5.45 -3.82
CA VAL A 155 5.38 5.56 -2.69
C VAL A 155 6.83 5.37 -3.16
N SER A 156 7.10 4.40 -4.02
CA SER A 156 8.43 4.16 -4.57
C SER A 156 8.99 5.41 -5.26
N LEU A 157 8.23 5.99 -6.20
CA LEU A 157 8.63 7.16 -6.98
C LEU A 157 8.76 8.41 -6.09
N LEU A 158 7.79 8.65 -5.21
CA LEU A 158 7.83 9.79 -4.28
C LEU A 158 8.99 9.69 -3.30
N SER A 159 9.30 8.49 -2.83
CA SER A 159 10.45 8.25 -1.94
C SER A 159 11.76 8.54 -2.65
N PHE A 160 11.88 8.14 -3.92
CA PHE A 160 13.09 8.43 -4.69
C PHE A 160 13.25 9.92 -4.95
N VAL A 161 12.18 10.61 -5.34
CA VAL A 161 12.16 12.08 -5.52
C VAL A 161 12.55 12.80 -4.23
N HIS A 162 11.95 12.42 -3.10
CA HIS A 162 12.28 13.00 -1.81
C HIS A 162 13.73 12.75 -1.39
N TRP A 163 14.27 11.56 -1.69
CA TRP A 163 15.67 11.25 -1.44
C TRP A 163 16.61 12.09 -2.33
N LEU A 164 16.26 12.34 -3.60
CA LEU A 164 17.02 13.23 -4.47
C LEU A 164 17.05 14.68 -3.95
N GLU A 165 15.99 15.13 -3.27
CA GLU A 165 15.89 16.47 -2.67
C GLU A 165 16.67 16.60 -1.35
N SER A 166 16.54 15.60 -0.47
CA SER A 166 16.93 15.73 0.95
C SER A 166 18.00 14.76 1.40
N ALA A 167 18.33 13.75 0.58
CA ALA A 167 19.11 12.57 0.95
C ALA A 167 18.57 11.82 2.18
N SER A 168 17.26 11.96 2.47
CA SER A 168 16.59 11.36 3.61
C SER A 168 15.41 10.49 3.19
N LEU A 169 14.84 9.75 4.15
CA LEU A 169 13.71 8.86 3.90
C LEU A 169 12.40 9.63 4.02
N LEU A 170 11.56 9.50 2.98
CA LEU A 170 10.18 9.95 3.03
C LEU A 170 9.42 9.12 4.06
N THR A 171 8.95 9.75 5.13
CA THR A 171 8.15 9.07 6.15
C THR A 171 6.74 8.76 5.65
N HIS A 172 6.06 7.82 6.30
CA HIS A 172 4.67 7.46 5.97
C HIS A 172 3.73 8.67 6.03
N VAL A 173 3.84 9.48 7.08
CA VAL A 173 3.03 10.71 7.25
C VAL A 173 3.30 11.75 6.16
N GLU A 174 4.56 11.92 5.75
CA GLU A 174 4.91 12.83 4.65
C GLU A 174 4.39 12.30 3.30
N ALA A 175 4.40 10.98 3.10
CA ALA A 175 3.84 10.36 1.90
C ALA A 175 2.32 10.57 1.81
N GLU A 176 1.61 10.37 2.93
CA GLU A 176 0.18 10.67 3.03
C GLU A 176 -0.10 12.14 2.72
N SER A 177 0.65 13.06 3.35
CA SER A 177 0.51 14.49 3.13
C SER A 177 0.74 14.88 1.67
N LYS A 178 1.77 14.34 1.01
CA LYS A 178 2.04 14.60 -0.42
C LYS A 178 0.91 14.13 -1.33
N LEU A 179 0.22 13.05 -0.98
CA LEU A 179 -0.91 12.50 -1.73
C LEU A 179 -2.26 13.06 -1.27
N GLY A 180 -2.28 13.98 -0.31
CA GLY A 180 -3.52 14.57 0.23
C GLY A 180 -4.41 13.56 0.98
N LEU A 181 -3.79 12.53 1.56
CA LEU A 181 -4.48 11.52 2.36
C LEU A 181 -4.64 12.00 3.80
N ASP A 182 -5.79 11.67 4.41
CA ASP A 182 -6.07 11.91 5.81
C ASP A 182 -6.29 10.57 6.50
N SER A 183 -5.41 10.25 7.45
CA SER A 183 -5.47 9.02 8.26
C SER A 183 -6.79 8.81 9.01
N SER A 184 -7.64 9.84 9.12
CA SER A 184 -8.95 9.77 9.79
C SER A 184 -10.06 9.15 8.93
N GLU A 185 -10.01 9.31 7.61
CA GLU A 185 -11.03 8.79 6.67
C GLU A 185 -10.46 7.80 5.65
N PHE A 186 -9.31 8.14 5.05
CA PHE A 186 -8.69 7.41 3.95
C PHE A 186 -7.18 7.57 4.03
N GLY A 187 -6.56 6.68 4.79
CA GLY A 187 -5.12 6.62 5.00
C GLY A 187 -4.41 5.68 4.03
N MET A 188 -3.09 5.81 3.96
CA MET A 188 -2.24 4.89 3.22
C MET A 188 -1.95 3.65 4.06
N ASP A 189 -2.15 2.47 3.47
CA ASP A 189 -1.81 1.23 4.16
C ASP A 189 -0.30 1.14 4.45
N THR A 190 0.05 0.76 5.68
CA THR A 190 1.45 0.70 6.12
C THR A 190 2.26 -0.35 5.35
N GLU A 191 1.65 -1.47 4.97
CA GLU A 191 2.32 -2.51 4.19
C GLU A 191 2.69 -1.99 2.80
N ASP A 192 1.79 -1.25 2.15
CA ASP A 192 2.02 -0.69 0.82
C ASP A 192 3.12 0.37 0.83
N TYR A 193 3.19 1.18 1.89
CA TYR A 193 4.32 2.09 2.10
C TYR A 193 5.65 1.34 2.21
N LEU A 194 5.72 0.30 3.04
CA LEU A 194 6.93 -0.49 3.23
C LEU A 194 7.34 -1.22 1.94
N ILE A 195 6.39 -1.76 1.17
CA ILE A 195 6.65 -2.37 -0.13
C ILE A 195 7.19 -1.33 -1.12
N GLY A 196 6.60 -0.13 -1.15
CA GLY A 196 7.07 0.97 -2.00
C GLY A 196 8.52 1.37 -1.72
N LEU A 197 8.95 1.39 -0.45
CA LEU A 197 10.36 1.62 -0.09
C LEU A 197 11.29 0.52 -0.62
N CYS A 198 10.86 -0.74 -0.57
CA CYS A 198 11.61 -1.86 -1.18
C CYS A 198 11.68 -1.76 -2.71
N PHE A 199 10.71 -1.13 -3.37
CA PHE A 199 10.78 -0.89 -4.81
C PHE A 199 11.76 0.24 -5.13
N MET A 200 11.77 1.31 -4.33
CA MET A 200 12.70 2.42 -4.52
C MET A 200 14.16 1.96 -4.41
N SER A 201 14.48 1.03 -3.49
CA SER A 201 15.85 0.52 -3.35
C SER A 201 16.40 -0.13 -4.62
N ASN A 202 15.54 -0.65 -5.49
CA ASN A 202 15.95 -1.32 -6.73
C ASN A 202 16.53 -0.33 -7.77
N GLU A 203 16.16 0.96 -7.70
CA GLU A 203 16.65 1.99 -8.64
C GLU A 203 18.00 2.57 -8.21
N LEU A 204 18.35 2.47 -6.93
CA LEU A 204 19.55 3.07 -6.36
C LEU A 204 20.87 2.52 -6.92
N PRO A 205 21.07 1.20 -7.14
CA PRO A 205 22.29 0.69 -7.77
C PRO A 205 22.55 1.29 -9.15
N ARG A 206 21.51 1.37 -9.99
CA ARG A 206 21.61 1.97 -11.32
C ARG A 206 21.93 3.47 -11.23
N TYR A 207 21.27 4.17 -10.30
CA TYR A 207 21.54 5.57 -10.04
C TYR A 207 23.02 5.80 -9.67
N VAL A 208 23.54 5.03 -8.71
CA VAL A 208 24.93 5.15 -8.24
C VAL A 208 25.94 4.96 -9.38
N VAL A 209 25.79 3.91 -10.19
CA VAL A 209 26.70 3.66 -11.32
C VAL A 209 26.73 4.84 -12.27
N ASN A 210 25.55 5.35 -12.67
CA ASN A 210 25.47 6.46 -13.61
C ASN A 210 26.04 7.77 -13.03
N ARG A 211 25.89 8.01 -11.73
CA ARG A 211 26.48 9.17 -11.04
C ARG A 211 28.00 9.08 -10.98
N VAL A 212 28.55 7.90 -10.72
CA VAL A 212 30.01 7.67 -10.75
C VAL A 212 30.56 7.87 -12.16
N THR A 213 29.87 7.38 -13.19
CA THR A 213 30.24 7.63 -14.59
C THR A 213 30.22 9.11 -14.94
N ALA A 214 29.30 9.88 -14.34
CA ALA A 214 29.24 11.34 -14.47
C ALA A 214 30.25 12.11 -13.60
N GLY A 215 31.14 11.41 -12.86
CA GLY A 215 32.18 12.02 -12.03
C GLY A 215 31.77 12.37 -10.59
N ASP A 216 30.56 11.99 -10.15
CA ASP A 216 30.10 12.17 -8.78
C ASP A 216 30.48 10.97 -7.91
N TYR A 217 31.68 11.03 -7.35
CA TYR A 217 32.28 9.96 -6.52
C TYR A 217 31.80 9.98 -5.05
N ASP A 218 31.10 11.02 -4.62
CA ASP A 218 30.49 11.09 -3.29
C ASP A 218 29.13 10.38 -3.23
N CYS A 219 28.42 10.32 -4.36
CA CYS A 219 27.11 9.68 -4.47
C CYS A 219 27.07 8.22 -3.91
N PRO A 220 27.98 7.30 -4.27
CA PRO A 220 27.96 5.94 -3.75
C PRO A 220 27.97 5.87 -2.22
N ARG A 221 28.75 6.74 -1.56
CA ARG A 221 28.83 6.82 -0.09
C ARG A 221 27.48 7.21 0.52
N LYS A 222 26.84 8.24 -0.04
CA LYS A 222 25.54 8.74 0.44
C LYS A 222 24.45 7.66 0.31
N VAL A 223 24.41 7.00 -0.85
CA VAL A 223 23.44 5.94 -1.13
C VAL A 223 23.70 4.71 -0.25
N LEU A 224 24.96 4.30 -0.08
CA LEU A 224 25.33 3.16 0.76
C LEU A 224 24.92 3.37 2.22
N ASN A 225 25.17 4.56 2.77
CA ASN A 225 24.74 4.92 4.12
C ASN A 225 23.21 4.84 4.25
N PHE A 226 22.49 5.43 3.30
CA PHE A 226 21.03 5.39 3.28
C PHE A 226 20.47 3.96 3.23
N LEU A 227 20.95 3.13 2.29
CA LEU A 227 20.51 1.74 2.14
C LEU A 227 20.87 0.88 3.36
N THR A 228 22.01 1.13 3.99
CA THR A 228 22.43 0.42 5.21
C THR A 228 21.50 0.73 6.38
N GLU A 229 21.15 2.00 6.56
CA GLU A 229 20.19 2.42 7.59
C GLU A 229 18.78 1.87 7.31
N LEU A 230 18.33 1.95 6.05
CA LEU A 230 17.04 1.42 5.63
C LEU A 230 16.94 -0.09 5.85
N HIS A 231 17.92 -0.85 5.37
CA HIS A 231 17.98 -2.31 5.56
C HIS A 231 18.02 -2.69 7.04
N SER A 232 18.78 -1.95 7.85
CA SER A 232 18.80 -2.15 9.31
C SER A 232 17.45 -1.87 9.96
N ALA A 233 16.72 -0.84 9.48
CA ALA A 233 15.39 -0.52 9.96
C ALA A 233 14.38 -1.63 9.65
N PHE A 234 14.38 -2.17 8.43
CA PHE A 234 13.53 -3.30 8.06
C PHE A 234 13.84 -4.57 8.87
N ARG A 235 15.11 -4.84 9.20
CA ARG A 235 15.49 -5.96 10.07
C ARG A 235 14.86 -5.85 11.47
N MET A 236 14.62 -4.64 11.98
CA MET A 236 13.96 -4.44 13.28
C MET A 236 12.47 -4.76 13.25
N LEU A 237 11.83 -4.79 12.07
CA LEU A 237 10.38 -5.05 11.93
C LEU A 237 9.99 -6.52 12.13
N ASN A 238 10.97 -7.43 12.25
CA ASN A 238 10.77 -8.87 12.47
C ASN A 238 9.63 -9.47 11.62
N LEU A 239 9.68 -9.20 10.31
CA LEU A 239 8.63 -9.56 9.36
C LEU A 239 8.40 -11.08 9.29
N ARG A 240 7.12 -11.46 9.18
CA ARG A 240 6.71 -12.85 8.91
C ARG A 240 7.05 -13.23 7.47
N ASN A 241 6.94 -14.52 7.15
CA ASN A 241 7.32 -15.02 5.83
C ASN A 241 6.23 -14.74 4.77
N ASP A 242 6.11 -13.47 4.38
CA ASP A 242 5.07 -12.94 3.50
C ASP A 242 5.64 -12.25 2.25
N PHE A 243 4.79 -11.56 1.49
CA PHE A 243 5.20 -10.86 0.28
C PHE A 243 6.18 -9.71 0.57
N LEU A 244 5.92 -8.91 1.61
CA LEU A 244 6.80 -7.84 2.03
C LEU A 244 8.19 -8.39 2.41
N ARG A 245 8.25 -9.53 3.11
CA ARG A 245 9.51 -10.20 3.44
C ARG A 245 10.30 -10.59 2.20
N LYS A 246 9.65 -11.16 1.18
CA LYS A 246 10.32 -11.50 -0.09
C LYS A 246 10.92 -10.27 -0.77
N LYS A 247 10.22 -9.12 -0.73
CA LYS A 247 10.73 -7.86 -1.28
C LYS A 247 11.90 -7.30 -0.47
N PHE A 248 11.77 -7.30 0.86
CA PHE A 248 12.84 -6.89 1.76
C PHE A 248 14.09 -7.77 1.60
N ASP A 249 13.96 -9.09 1.51
CA ASP A 249 15.09 -10.00 1.34
C ASP A 249 15.85 -9.76 0.01
N GLY A 250 15.20 -9.12 -0.98
CA GLY A 250 15.82 -8.65 -2.22
C GLY A 250 16.80 -7.48 -2.02
N MET A 251 16.52 -6.59 -1.07
CA MET A 251 17.28 -5.36 -0.81
C MET A 251 18.77 -5.62 -0.51
N LYS A 252 19.11 -6.79 0.04
CA LYS A 252 20.51 -7.18 0.30
C LYS A 252 21.36 -7.25 -0.96
N TYR A 253 20.75 -7.55 -2.11
CA TYR A 253 21.45 -7.62 -3.39
C TYR A 253 21.74 -6.22 -3.92
N ASP A 254 20.82 -5.28 -3.75
CA ASP A 254 21.02 -3.89 -4.14
C ASP A 254 22.07 -3.21 -3.25
N LEU A 255 22.04 -3.49 -1.94
CA LEU A 255 23.06 -3.06 -1.00
C LEU A 255 24.46 -3.53 -1.42
N ARG A 256 24.61 -4.81 -1.76
CA ARG A 256 25.89 -5.38 -2.22
C ARG A 256 26.39 -4.69 -3.49
N ARG A 257 25.52 -4.47 -4.47
CA ARG A 257 25.91 -3.77 -5.72
C ARG A 257 26.42 -2.36 -5.46
N VAL A 258 25.76 -1.61 -4.57
CA VAL A 258 26.20 -0.25 -4.22
C VAL A 258 27.52 -0.28 -3.44
N GLU A 259 27.68 -1.25 -2.54
CA GLU A 259 28.92 -1.47 -1.78
C GLU A 259 30.11 -1.78 -2.69
N GLU A 260 29.93 -2.67 -3.68
CA GLU A 260 30.95 -2.99 -4.69
C GLU A 260 31.40 -1.73 -5.45
N VAL A 261 30.45 -0.90 -5.91
CA VAL A 261 30.76 0.37 -6.60
C VAL A 261 31.50 1.35 -5.67
N TYR A 262 31.09 1.44 -4.41
CA TYR A 262 31.76 2.32 -3.44
C TYR A 262 33.19 1.87 -3.13
N TYR A 263 33.40 0.56 -2.96
CA TYR A 263 34.73 -0.02 -2.78
C TYR A 263 35.64 0.32 -3.97
N ASP A 264 35.14 0.14 -5.17
CA ASP A 264 35.81 0.47 -6.44
C ASP A 264 36.24 1.94 -6.53
N VAL A 265 35.41 2.87 -6.04
CA VAL A 265 35.73 4.30 -5.97
C VAL A 265 36.82 4.57 -4.93
N LYS A 266 36.75 3.91 -3.76
CA LYS A 266 37.75 4.06 -2.69
C LYS A 266 39.12 3.57 -3.09
N ILE A 267 39.23 2.36 -3.65
CA ILE A 267 40.54 1.78 -4.01
C ILE A 267 41.25 2.56 -5.12
N ARG A 268 40.49 3.21 -6.01
CA ARG A 268 41.02 4.06 -7.09
C ARG A 268 41.40 5.47 -6.61
N GLY A 269 41.13 5.82 -5.34
CA GLY A 269 41.43 7.15 -4.80
C GLY A 269 40.62 8.28 -5.43
N LEU A 270 39.42 7.98 -5.96
CA LEU A 270 38.58 8.96 -6.66
C LEU A 270 37.72 9.80 -5.71
N ALA A 271 37.61 9.40 -4.45
CA ALA A 271 36.88 10.14 -3.43
C ALA A 271 37.70 11.35 -2.92
N PRO A 272 37.07 12.48 -2.56
CA PRO A 272 37.78 13.62 -1.99
C PRO A 272 38.56 13.23 -0.74
N VAL A 273 39.83 13.69 -0.66
CA VAL A 273 40.84 13.32 0.35
C VAL A 273 40.40 13.59 1.81
N GLY A 274 39.34 14.40 2.02
CA GLY A 274 38.78 14.70 3.35
C GLY A 274 37.86 13.64 3.98
N CYS A 275 37.53 12.54 3.27
CA CYS A 275 36.62 11.50 3.77
C CYS A 275 37.31 10.17 4.17
N ILE A 276 38.64 10.16 4.30
CA ILE A 276 39.43 8.94 4.58
C ILE A 276 39.50 8.59 6.08
N GLN A 277 39.03 9.45 6.98
CA GLN A 277 39.01 9.12 8.42
C GLN A 277 37.77 8.30 8.79
N ASP A 278 38.03 7.19 9.48
CA ASP A 278 37.15 6.21 10.12
C ASP A 278 36.37 5.24 9.21
N GLN A 279 36.82 3.98 9.17
CA GLN A 279 36.44 2.97 10.17
C GLN A 279 37.40 1.77 10.08
N GLY A 280 38.33 1.71 11.03
CA GLY A 280 39.20 0.57 11.27
C GLY A 280 39.47 0.48 12.77
N SER A 281 38.62 -0.23 13.48
CA SER A 281 38.85 -0.83 14.81
C SER A 281 37.79 -1.89 15.07
#